data_AF-A0A7C4BMJ3-F1
#
_entry.id   AF-A0A7C4BMJ3-F1
#
_cell.length_a   1.000
_cell.length_b   1.000
_cell.length_c   1.000
_cell.angle_alpha   90.00
_cell.angle_beta   90.00
_cell.angle_gamma   90.00
#
_symmetry.space_group_name_H-M   'P 1'
#
loop_
_entity.id
_entity.type
_entity.pdbx_description
1 polymer ?
#
loop_
_entity_poly.entity_id
_entity_poly.type
_entity_poly.pdbx_seq_one_letter_code
_entity_poly.pdbx_strand_id
1 'polypeptide(L)'
;IADFWNDGPLVGGCIAGGRRYLHINSKGDVEPCVFVHFAVDNIKNKSLKEVINSPFFKDIRERQKANNENPLLPCMIIDHPETLREVVSSHNAYPTHEGAETLITDMADYLDKYSLDYAKLANKAWKSYTKKDIWTREVWQGGDTGSEQAAD
;
A
#
# COMPACT_ATOMS: atom_id res chain seq x y z
N ILE A 1 16.25 8.17 -7.05
CA ILE A 1 14.82 8.19 -6.64
C ILE A 1 14.35 6.75 -6.70
N ALA A 2 13.82 6.21 -5.62
CA ALA A 2 13.27 4.85 -5.57
C ALA A 2 11.75 4.93 -5.74
N ASP A 3 11.16 4.00 -6.49
CA ASP A 3 9.71 3.93 -6.74
C ASP A 3 8.97 3.08 -5.69
N PHE A 4 7.63 3.14 -5.71
CA PHE A 4 6.75 2.52 -4.71
C PHE A 4 6.36 1.07 -5.01
N TRP A 5 6.78 0.50 -6.15
CA TRP A 5 6.41 -0.86 -6.59
C TRP A 5 7.63 -1.73 -6.96
N ASN A 6 8.49 -1.29 -7.86
CA ASN A 6 9.68 -2.02 -8.31
C ASN A 6 10.83 -1.96 -7.31
N ASP A 7 10.97 -0.84 -6.59
CA ASP A 7 12.07 -0.64 -5.63
C ASP A 7 11.69 -1.07 -4.20
N GLY A 8 10.70 -1.95 -4.05
CA GLY A 8 10.25 -2.43 -2.74
C GLY A 8 11.38 -2.90 -1.80
N PRO A 9 12.45 -3.59 -2.25
CA PRO A 9 13.59 -3.91 -1.39
C PRO A 9 14.33 -2.68 -0.81
N LEU A 10 14.34 -1.54 -1.50
CA LEU A 10 15.00 -0.30 -1.05
C LEU A 10 14.12 0.55 -0.13
N VAL A 11 12.80 0.41 -0.21
CA VAL A 11 11.84 1.22 0.58
C VAL A 11 11.07 0.41 1.63
N GLY A 12 11.29 -0.90 1.68
CA GLY A 12 10.65 -1.85 2.59
C GLY A 12 9.21 -2.18 2.19
N GLY A 13 8.96 -2.37 0.90
CA GLY A 13 7.64 -2.62 0.33
C GLY A 13 6.86 -1.35 -0.02
N CYS A 14 5.54 -1.47 -0.12
CA CYS A 14 4.71 -0.35 -0.56
C CYS A 14 4.78 0.82 0.43
N ILE A 15 4.83 2.04 -0.10
CA ILE A 15 4.88 3.27 0.69
C ILE A 15 3.53 4.02 0.77
N ALA A 16 2.51 3.48 0.12
CA ALA A 16 1.14 3.99 0.09
C ALA A 16 0.44 3.91 1.45
N GLY A 17 -0.83 4.31 1.51
CA GLY A 17 -1.65 4.21 2.71
C GLY A 17 -1.17 5.14 3.83
N GLY A 18 -0.57 6.27 3.46
CA GLY A 18 -0.05 7.25 4.42
C GLY A 18 1.16 6.76 5.21
N ARG A 19 1.80 5.66 4.82
CA ARG A 19 3.04 5.18 5.45
C ARG A 19 4.21 6.14 5.18
N ARG A 20 4.37 6.54 3.92
CA ARG A 20 5.25 7.67 3.53
C ARG A 20 4.59 8.56 2.47
N TYR A 21 3.55 8.06 1.82
CA TYR A 21 2.90 8.69 0.69
C TYR A 21 1.39 8.40 0.69
N LEU A 22 0.63 9.37 0.21
CA LEU A 22 -0.79 9.28 -0.14
C LEU A 22 -1.08 10.32 -1.22
N HIS A 23 -2.25 10.25 -1.83
CA HIS A 23 -2.69 11.17 -2.87
C HIS A 23 -3.92 11.96 -2.40
N ILE A 24 -3.95 13.27 -2.64
CA ILE A 24 -5.14 14.10 -2.45
C ILE A 24 -5.51 14.63 -3.83
N ASN A 25 -6.66 14.24 -4.35
CA ASN A 25 -7.09 14.66 -5.67
C ASN A 25 -7.63 16.11 -5.67
N SER A 26 -7.97 16.65 -6.85
CA SER A 26 -8.46 18.04 -6.99
C SER A 26 -9.79 18.32 -6.29
N LYS A 27 -10.59 17.29 -5.97
CA LYS A 27 -11.84 17.40 -5.20
C LYS A 27 -11.60 17.36 -3.69
N GLY A 28 -10.39 17.02 -3.26
CA GLY A 28 -9.98 16.88 -1.86
C GLY A 28 -10.12 15.48 -1.30
N ASP A 29 -10.48 14.48 -2.12
CA ASP A 29 -10.57 13.10 -1.64
C ASP A 29 -9.17 12.57 -1.36
N VAL A 30 -9.03 11.87 -0.24
CA VAL A 30 -7.73 11.36 0.21
C VAL A 30 -7.64 9.89 -0.15
N GLU A 31 -6.88 9.63 -1.21
CA GLU A 31 -6.61 8.32 -1.79
C GLU A 31 -5.30 7.75 -1.20
N PRO A 32 -5.22 6.44 -0.91
CA PRO A 32 -4.02 5.86 -0.30
C PRO A 32 -2.82 5.85 -1.26
N CYS A 33 -3.06 5.94 -2.56
CA CYS A 33 -2.05 5.98 -3.62
C CYS A 33 -2.66 6.66 -4.85
N VAL A 34 -1.88 7.33 -5.70
CA VAL A 34 -2.38 7.91 -6.96
C VAL A 34 -2.98 6.88 -7.92
N PHE A 35 -2.66 5.59 -7.77
CA PHE A 35 -3.24 4.51 -8.57
C PHE A 35 -4.46 3.84 -7.91
N VAL A 36 -4.83 4.26 -6.69
CA VAL A 36 -5.95 3.70 -5.94
C VAL A 36 -7.01 4.78 -5.81
N HIS A 37 -7.85 4.90 -6.83
CA HIS A 37 -8.91 5.90 -6.91
C HIS A 37 -10.14 5.54 -6.07
N PHE A 38 -9.90 5.30 -4.78
CA PHE A 38 -10.92 5.02 -3.76
C PHE A 38 -10.63 5.83 -2.51
N ALA A 39 -11.67 6.40 -1.91
CA ALA A 39 -11.57 7.17 -0.68
C ALA A 39 -12.73 6.88 0.27
N VAL A 40 -12.52 7.15 1.55
CA VAL A 40 -13.58 7.25 2.57
C VAL A 40 -13.66 8.66 3.17
N ASP A 41 -12.58 9.44 3.03
CA ASP A 41 -12.38 10.73 3.67
C ASP A 41 -12.02 11.81 2.65
N ASN A 42 -12.42 13.05 2.96
CA ASN A 42 -12.08 14.23 2.19
C ASN A 42 -11.44 15.27 3.12
N ILE A 43 -10.32 15.86 2.69
CA ILE A 43 -9.49 16.78 3.48
C ILE A 43 -10.22 18.07 3.85
N LYS A 44 -11.31 18.41 3.14
CA LYS A 44 -12.16 19.57 3.47
C LYS A 44 -12.94 19.39 4.77
N ASN A 45 -13.14 18.15 5.20
CA ASN A 45 -13.99 17.80 6.34
C ASN A 45 -13.20 17.16 7.50
N LYS A 46 -11.99 16.67 7.26
CA LYS A 46 -11.12 16.04 8.25
C LYS A 46 -9.68 16.49 8.06
N SER A 47 -8.93 16.62 9.16
CA SER A 47 -7.50 16.90 9.08
C SER A 47 -6.73 15.70 8.53
N LEU A 48 -5.57 15.94 7.93
CA LEU A 48 -4.73 14.86 7.39
C LEU A 48 -4.31 13.86 8.49
N LYS A 49 -4.09 14.34 9.72
CA LYS A 49 -3.77 13.49 10.88
C LYS A 49 -4.91 12.51 11.19
N GLU A 50 -6.16 12.96 11.11
CA GLU A 50 -7.32 12.09 11.31
C GLU A 50 -7.45 11.07 10.19
N VAL A 51 -7.26 11.48 8.93
CA VAL A 51 -7.38 10.59 7.77
C VAL A 51 -6.31 9.49 7.77
N ILE A 52 -5.04 9.82 8.03
CA ILE A 52 -3.95 8.83 8.09
C ILE A 52 -4.18 7.81 9.22
N ASN A 53 -4.87 8.23 10.30
CA ASN A 53 -5.20 7.39 11.44
C ASN A 53 -6.59 6.73 11.33
N SER A 54 -7.30 6.91 10.22
CA SER A 54 -8.61 6.31 9.96
C SER A 54 -8.54 4.77 9.89
N PRO A 55 -9.66 4.07 10.13
CA PRO A 55 -9.74 2.62 9.96
C PRO A 55 -9.28 2.15 8.57
N PHE A 56 -9.68 2.86 7.51
CA PHE A 56 -9.33 2.53 6.13
C PHE A 56 -7.81 2.57 5.89
N PHE A 57 -7.15 3.66 6.28
CA PHE A 57 -5.70 3.81 6.12
C PHE A 57 -4.91 2.85 7.02
N LYS A 58 -5.40 2.56 8.23
CA LYS A 58 -4.79 1.58 9.13
C LYS A 58 -4.88 0.16 8.58
N ASP A 59 -6.04 -0.26 8.11
CA ASP A 59 -6.24 -1.60 7.53
C ASP A 59 -5.31 -1.81 6.32
N ILE A 60 -5.23 -0.83 5.41
CA ILE A 60 -4.29 -0.89 4.28
C ILE A 60 -2.85 -1.14 4.75
N ARG A 61 -2.38 -0.44 5.79
CA ARG A 61 -1.01 -0.64 6.32
C ARG A 61 -0.84 -2.00 6.98
N GLU A 62 -1.85 -2.51 7.68
CA GLU A 62 -1.79 -3.87 8.26
C GLU A 62 -1.78 -4.95 7.18
N ARG A 63 -2.55 -4.79 6.09
CA ARG A 63 -2.50 -5.70 4.94
C ARG A 63 -1.15 -5.65 4.23
N GLN A 64 -0.61 -4.46 4.01
CA GLN A 64 0.73 -4.30 3.46
C GLN A 64 1.78 -5.00 4.33
N LYS A 65 1.68 -4.89 5.66
CA LYS A 65 2.55 -5.59 6.60
C LYS A 65 2.47 -7.11 6.44
N ALA A 66 1.26 -7.65 6.41
CA ALA A 66 1.02 -9.08 6.27
C ALA A 66 1.56 -9.62 4.94
N ASN A 67 1.47 -8.83 3.87
CA ASN A 67 1.88 -9.24 2.52
C ASN A 67 3.38 -9.04 2.24
N ASN A 68 4.15 -8.44 3.16
CA ASN A 68 5.53 -8.01 2.88
C ASN A 68 6.63 -9.09 3.07
N GLU A 69 6.29 -10.38 2.94
CA GLU A 69 7.32 -11.45 2.99
C GLU A 69 8.28 -11.38 1.79
N ASN A 70 7.77 -10.93 0.64
CA ASN A 70 8.54 -10.65 -0.56
C ASN A 70 8.29 -9.19 -1.00
N PRO A 71 9.22 -8.25 -0.77
CA PRO A 71 9.04 -6.86 -1.14
C PRO A 71 9.10 -6.60 -2.65
N LEU A 72 9.29 -7.62 -3.50
CA LEU A 72 9.05 -7.53 -4.94
C LEU A 72 7.56 -7.70 -5.31
N LEU A 73 6.70 -7.97 -4.32
CA LEU A 73 5.25 -8.10 -4.45
C LEU A 73 4.49 -7.11 -3.55
N PRO A 74 4.79 -5.80 -3.54
CA PRO A 74 4.25 -4.91 -2.53
C PRO A 74 2.85 -4.34 -2.85
N CYS A 75 2.39 -4.37 -4.09
CA CYS A 75 1.25 -3.60 -4.56
C CYS A 75 -0.08 -4.30 -4.31
N MET A 76 -1.02 -3.62 -3.62
CA MET A 76 -2.37 -4.14 -3.38
C MET A 76 -3.30 -4.11 -4.62
N ILE A 77 -2.88 -3.50 -5.73
CA ILE A 77 -3.63 -3.56 -7.00
C ILE A 77 -3.14 -4.74 -7.85
N ILE A 78 -1.82 -4.94 -7.92
CA ILE A 78 -1.18 -5.80 -8.92
C ILE A 78 -0.73 -7.13 -8.32
N ASP A 79 -0.08 -7.08 -7.16
CA ASP A 79 0.55 -8.26 -6.55
C ASP A 79 -0.42 -8.97 -5.60
N HIS A 80 -1.28 -8.18 -4.93
CA HIS A 80 -2.28 -8.62 -3.97
C HIS A 80 -3.67 -8.02 -4.28
N PRO A 81 -4.24 -8.23 -5.49
CA PRO A 81 -5.50 -7.61 -5.92
C PRO A 81 -6.68 -7.91 -4.99
N GLU A 82 -6.68 -9.05 -4.31
CA GLU A 82 -7.64 -9.40 -3.27
C GLU A 82 -7.63 -8.40 -2.12
N THR A 83 -6.47 -7.86 -1.76
CA THR A 83 -6.33 -6.88 -0.69
C THR A 83 -7.09 -5.60 -1.04
N LEU A 84 -6.97 -5.07 -2.26
CA LEU A 84 -7.73 -3.88 -2.67
C LEU A 84 -9.24 -4.13 -2.59
N ARG A 85 -9.71 -5.27 -3.11
CA ARG A 85 -11.13 -5.62 -3.09
C ARG A 85 -11.67 -5.71 -1.67
N GLU A 86 -10.92 -6.34 -0.77
CA GLU A 86 -11.28 -6.46 0.63
C GLU A 86 -11.35 -5.10 1.34
N VAL A 87 -10.32 -4.25 1.23
CA VAL A 87 -10.31 -2.96 1.93
C VAL A 87 -11.33 -1.96 1.37
N VAL A 88 -11.61 -2.01 0.06
CA VAL A 88 -12.67 -1.19 -0.53
C VAL A 88 -14.03 -1.63 0.00
N SER A 89 -14.30 -2.94 -0.01
CA SER A 89 -15.58 -3.48 0.45
C SER A 89 -15.78 -3.34 1.96
N SER A 90 -14.75 -3.54 2.78
CA SER A 90 -14.89 -3.55 4.24
C SER A 90 -15.06 -2.15 4.84
N HIS A 91 -14.55 -1.12 4.17
CA HIS A 91 -14.64 0.28 4.62
C HIS A 91 -15.65 1.13 3.82
N ASN A 92 -16.38 0.52 2.88
CA ASN A 92 -17.28 1.23 1.96
C ASN A 92 -16.58 2.39 1.24
N ALA A 93 -15.35 2.16 0.76
CA ALA A 93 -14.62 3.17 0.01
C ALA A 93 -15.29 3.42 -1.33
N TYR A 94 -15.57 4.68 -1.65
CA TYR A 94 -16.24 5.06 -2.90
C TYR A 94 -15.21 5.38 -3.99
N PRO A 95 -15.52 5.11 -5.27
CA PRO A 95 -14.64 5.46 -6.38
C PRO A 95 -14.56 6.99 -6.53
N THR A 96 -13.35 7.50 -6.76
CA THR A 96 -13.08 8.95 -6.87
C THR A 96 -12.85 9.41 -8.31
N HIS A 97 -12.65 8.45 -9.23
CA HIS A 97 -12.47 8.63 -10.66
C HIS A 97 -13.45 7.73 -11.44
N GLU A 98 -13.89 8.19 -12.60
CA GLU A 98 -14.75 7.40 -13.49
C GLU A 98 -14.03 6.11 -13.94
N GLY A 99 -14.67 4.95 -13.78
CA GLY A 99 -14.08 3.67 -14.12
C GLY A 99 -13.10 3.11 -13.10
N ALA A 100 -12.93 3.75 -11.92
CA ALA A 100 -12.05 3.21 -10.86
C ALA A 100 -12.51 1.82 -10.38
N GLU A 101 -13.83 1.59 -10.38
CA GLU A 101 -14.47 0.32 -10.05
C GLU A 101 -14.00 -0.85 -10.92
N THR A 102 -13.60 -0.59 -12.18
CA THR A 102 -13.17 -1.64 -13.12
C THR A 102 -11.99 -2.47 -12.59
N LEU A 103 -11.13 -1.88 -11.75
CA LEU A 103 -10.01 -2.58 -11.09
C LEU A 103 -10.47 -3.70 -10.15
N ILE A 104 -11.65 -3.55 -9.55
CA ILE A 104 -12.23 -4.52 -8.62
C ILE A 104 -13.40 -5.32 -9.22
N THR A 105 -13.85 -4.95 -10.42
CA THR A 105 -14.89 -5.64 -11.19
C THR A 105 -14.32 -6.28 -12.46
N ASP A 106 -14.36 -5.57 -13.59
CA ASP A 106 -14.16 -6.13 -14.93
C ASP A 106 -12.73 -6.64 -15.15
N MET A 107 -11.75 -6.05 -14.46
CA MET A 107 -10.35 -6.44 -14.53
C MET A 107 -9.95 -7.45 -13.45
N ALA A 108 -10.85 -7.84 -12.53
CA ALA A 108 -10.51 -8.64 -11.37
C ALA A 108 -9.84 -9.97 -11.75
N ASP A 109 -10.43 -10.75 -12.66
CA ASP A 109 -9.90 -12.04 -13.08
C ASP A 109 -8.55 -11.91 -13.80
N TYR A 110 -8.37 -10.82 -14.56
CA TYR A 110 -7.11 -10.53 -15.24
C TYR A 110 -6.00 -10.22 -14.24
N LEU A 111 -6.29 -9.37 -13.24
CA LEU A 111 -5.34 -9.02 -12.19
C LEU A 111 -4.98 -10.23 -11.33
N ASP A 112 -5.93 -11.12 -11.03
CA ASP A 112 -5.67 -12.35 -10.29
C ASP A 112 -4.72 -13.27 -11.05
N LYS A 113 -4.99 -13.46 -12.35
CA LYS A 113 -4.10 -14.24 -13.23
C LYS A 113 -2.71 -13.59 -13.31
N TYR A 114 -2.65 -12.28 -13.52
CA TYR A 114 -1.40 -11.55 -13.63
C TYR A 114 -0.57 -11.62 -12.34
N SER A 115 -1.20 -11.40 -11.18
CA SER A 115 -0.58 -11.55 -9.86
C SER A 115 0.07 -12.92 -9.70
N LEU A 116 -0.67 -14.00 -10.00
CA LEU A 116 -0.16 -15.36 -9.86
C LEU A 116 1.02 -15.65 -10.79
N ASP A 117 0.97 -15.15 -12.03
CA ASP A 117 2.05 -15.35 -13.00
C ASP A 117 3.29 -14.53 -12.65
N TYR A 118 3.12 -13.27 -12.22
CA TYR A 118 4.22 -12.42 -11.76
C TYR A 118 4.85 -12.93 -10.46
N ALA A 119 4.04 -13.41 -9.51
CA ALA A 119 4.52 -13.99 -8.25
C ALA A 119 5.51 -15.13 -8.47
N LYS A 120 5.35 -15.96 -9.52
CA LYS A 120 6.31 -17.02 -9.86
C LYS A 120 7.69 -16.44 -10.18
N LEU A 121 7.74 -15.34 -10.94
CA LEU A 121 8.96 -14.65 -11.33
C LEU A 121 9.58 -13.93 -10.13
N ALA A 122 8.78 -13.14 -9.41
CA ALA A 122 9.22 -12.38 -8.25
C ALA A 122 9.74 -13.29 -7.13
N ASN A 123 9.08 -14.42 -6.86
CA ASN A 123 9.54 -15.38 -5.85
C ASN A 123 10.86 -16.05 -6.23
N LYS A 124 11.06 -16.35 -7.53
CA LYS A 124 12.35 -16.86 -8.01
C LYS A 124 13.45 -15.81 -7.83
N ALA A 125 13.17 -14.56 -8.22
CA ALA A 125 14.11 -13.45 -8.08
C ALA A 125 14.47 -13.18 -6.62
N TRP A 126 13.47 -13.13 -5.73
CA TRP A 126 13.66 -12.88 -4.30
C TRP A 126 14.49 -13.97 -3.61
N LYS A 127 14.28 -15.24 -3.96
CA LYS A 127 15.13 -16.35 -3.47
C LYS A 127 16.61 -16.17 -3.82
N SER A 128 16.90 -15.59 -4.98
CA SER A 128 18.27 -15.29 -5.43
C SER A 128 18.78 -13.90 -5.04
N TYR A 129 17.98 -13.11 -4.31
CA TYR A 129 18.33 -11.73 -3.99
C TYR A 129 19.37 -11.69 -2.86
N THR A 130 20.61 -11.32 -3.22
CA THR A 130 21.77 -11.37 -2.32
C THR A 130 22.03 -10.06 -1.57
N LYS A 131 21.46 -8.94 -2.02
CA LYS A 131 21.63 -7.62 -1.41
C LYS A 131 20.59 -7.36 -0.34
N LYS A 132 20.61 -8.17 0.73
CA LYS A 132 19.82 -7.92 1.94
C LYS A 132 20.50 -6.84 2.79
N ASP A 133 20.60 -5.62 2.27
CA ASP A 133 21.25 -4.49 2.93
C ASP A 133 20.34 -3.83 3.98
N ILE A 134 20.82 -2.75 4.62
CA ILE A 134 20.13 -2.03 5.70
C ILE A 134 18.70 -1.59 5.36
N TRP A 135 18.34 -1.47 4.08
CA TRP A 135 17.02 -1.03 3.63
C TRP A 135 16.02 -2.19 3.48
N THR A 136 16.53 -3.42 3.35
CA THR A 136 15.73 -4.65 3.31
C THR A 136 15.35 -5.18 4.70
N ARG A 137 15.90 -4.58 5.76
CA ARG A 137 15.65 -4.98 7.14
C ARG A 137 14.56 -4.12 7.78
N GLU A 138 13.57 -4.82 8.34
CA GLU A 138 12.82 -4.41 9.53
C GLU A 138 11.81 -3.26 9.42
N VAL A 139 11.37 -2.83 8.22
CA VAL A 139 10.37 -1.73 8.14
C VAL A 139 9.01 -2.07 8.76
N TRP A 140 8.74 -3.35 8.97
CA TRP A 140 7.52 -3.85 9.61
C TRP A 140 7.76 -4.54 10.96
N GLN A 141 9.01 -4.67 11.40
CA GLN A 141 9.35 -5.16 12.74
C GLN A 141 9.29 -3.95 13.68
N GLY A 142 8.08 -3.64 14.13
CA GLY A 142 7.78 -2.42 14.87
C GLY A 142 8.68 -2.22 16.09
N GLY A 143 9.36 -1.08 16.08
CA GLY A 143 9.81 -0.37 17.27
C GLY A 143 9.64 1.11 16.97
N ASP A 144 8.65 1.72 17.61
CA ASP A 144 8.52 3.16 17.71
C ASP A 144 9.72 3.67 18.53
N THR A 145 10.90 3.83 17.92
CA THR A 145 12.07 4.45 18.60
C THR A 145 11.94 5.95 18.44
N GLY A 146 10.93 6.52 19.08
CA GLY A 146 10.49 7.88 18.88
C GLY A 146 10.00 8.59 20.14
N SER A 147 10.51 8.25 21.33
CA SER A 147 10.56 9.17 22.49
C SER A 147 11.21 8.51 23.71
N GLU A 148 12.45 8.89 24.02
CA GLU A 148 13.02 9.07 25.37
C GLU A 148 14.54 8.96 25.30
N GLN A 149 15.20 10.08 25.01
CA GLN A 149 16.57 10.39 25.45
C GLN A 149 16.85 11.87 25.17
N ALA A 150 16.28 12.73 26.03
CA ALA A 150 16.75 14.11 26.25
C ALA A 150 15.95 14.72 27.42
N ALA A 151 16.31 14.34 28.65
CA ALA A 151 16.13 15.14 29.86
C ALA A 151 16.79 14.41 31.03
N ASP A 152 18.08 14.69 31.23
CA ASP A 152 18.75 14.86 32.53
C ASP A 152 20.00 15.71 32.28
#